data_AF-A0A1W9K573-F1
#
_entry.id   AF-A0A1W9K573-F1
#
_cell.length_a   1.000
_cell.length_b   1.000
_cell.length_c   1.000
_cell.angle_alpha   90.00
_cell.angle_beta   90.00
_cell.angle_gamma   90.00
#
_symmetry.space_group_name_H-M   'P 1'
#
loop_
_entity.id
_entity.type
_entity.pdbx_description
1 polymer ?
#
loop_
_entity_poly.entity_id
_entity_poly.type
_entity_poly.pdbx_seq_one_letter_code
_entity_poly.pdbx_strand_id
1 'polypeptide(L)'
;MQGILLECEPIQSLITRFQMNKIDEQRSAAEESQNVGMPRDRSRRSFAKVGVIAPVLMTLTSKTALGSVYQCTISGVQSGNVSSHAGDMSVCKAGYTASIWRGNVDTVNVTTQSSTRPNINDWITAKVNPFAVEKSWSGNSTNFTYKYNKYTSESAVSWVTASTPAQIKMCQLITGSFPRTSSQTFNNGTRTKEIYAATTFASVFGSTSSTTTTFFQALFYLPSADLRGAASVNYLNALLGVIPDISAEEVKKLYLLAINSANAFNDGSMLISNSEAAKELLISLVPG
;
A
#
# COMPACT_ATOMS: atom_id res chain seq x y z
N MET A 1 -21.62 25.97 49.75
CA MET A 1 -20.53 24.97 49.91
C MET A 1 -21.16 23.64 50.25
N GLN A 2 -21.28 22.74 49.26
CA GLN A 2 -21.72 21.36 49.46
C GLN A 2 -20.82 20.51 48.56
N GLY A 3 -19.91 19.79 49.20
CA GLY A 3 -18.92 18.93 48.56
C GLY A 3 -19.53 17.58 48.23
N ILE A 4 -19.30 17.12 47.00
CA ILE A 4 -19.62 15.78 46.53
C ILE A 4 -18.36 14.94 46.72
N LEU A 5 -18.43 13.98 47.64
CA LEU A 5 -17.46 12.90 47.84
C LEU A 5 -17.77 11.80 46.81
N LEU A 6 -16.82 11.55 45.90
CA LEU A 6 -16.81 10.36 45.06
C LEU A 6 -15.89 9.32 45.70
N GLU A 7 -16.48 8.22 46.15
CA GLU A 7 -15.79 7.03 46.66
C GLU A 7 -15.13 6.27 45.48
N CYS A 8 -13.84 5.97 45.63
CA CYS A 8 -13.09 5.05 44.77
C CYS A 8 -13.23 3.62 45.32
N GLU A 9 -13.80 2.70 44.54
CA GLU A 9 -13.68 1.26 44.80
C GLU A 9 -12.37 0.70 44.18
N PRO A 10 -11.69 -0.25 44.85
CA PRO A 10 -10.46 -0.85 44.36
C PRO A 10 -10.70 -2.07 43.44
N ILE A 11 -9.95 -2.08 42.33
CA ILE A 11 -9.86 -3.20 41.38
C ILE A 11 -9.01 -4.31 42.00
N GLN A 12 -9.66 -5.33 42.56
CA GLN A 12 -9.07 -6.64 42.81
C GLN A 12 -10.05 -7.73 42.35
N SER A 13 -9.83 -8.30 41.16
CA SER A 13 -10.24 -9.66 40.78
C SER A 13 -10.15 -9.82 39.26
N LEU A 14 -9.03 -10.34 38.75
CA LEU A 14 -9.02 -11.13 37.50
C LEU A 14 -7.68 -11.86 37.31
N ILE A 15 -7.27 -12.64 38.32
CA ILE A 15 -6.32 -13.73 38.14
C ILE A 15 -7.11 -15.01 38.30
N THR A 16 -7.48 -15.65 37.18
CA THR A 16 -8.17 -16.93 37.22
C THR A 16 -7.78 -17.78 36.00
N ARG A 17 -7.02 -18.85 36.31
CA ARG A 17 -6.99 -20.17 35.64
C ARG A 17 -6.24 -20.31 34.31
N PHE A 18 -4.91 -20.44 34.42
CA PHE A 18 -4.18 -21.46 33.65
C PHE A 18 -4.35 -22.81 34.40
N GLN A 19 -5.26 -23.67 33.92
CA GLN A 19 -5.38 -25.05 34.38
C GLN A 19 -4.79 -25.97 33.32
N MET A 20 -3.88 -26.80 33.81
CA MET A 20 -2.96 -27.67 33.13
C MET A 20 -3.67 -29.01 32.87
N ASN A 21 -4.12 -29.26 31.65
CA ASN A 21 -4.63 -30.58 31.28
C ASN A 21 -3.46 -31.48 30.87
N LYS A 22 -3.02 -32.25 31.87
CA LYS A 22 -2.17 -33.42 31.78
C LYS A 22 -3.06 -34.59 31.35
N ILE A 23 -2.90 -35.09 30.14
CA ILE A 23 -3.45 -36.39 29.72
C ILE A 23 -2.25 -37.30 29.47
N ASP A 24 -1.97 -38.11 30.48
CA ASP A 24 -1.24 -39.37 30.34
C ASP A 24 -2.22 -40.40 29.76
N GLU A 25 -1.93 -40.95 28.57
CA GLU A 25 -2.48 -42.25 28.16
C GLU A 25 -1.37 -43.10 27.57
N GLN A 26 -0.88 -44.01 28.42
CA GLN A 26 -0.10 -45.18 28.04
C GLN A 26 -0.95 -46.12 27.19
N ARG A 27 -0.50 -46.48 25.98
CA ARG A 27 -0.80 -47.81 25.44
C ARG A 27 0.24 -48.30 24.42
N SER A 28 1.06 -49.21 24.92
CA SER A 28 1.60 -50.40 24.27
C SER A 28 2.39 -50.27 22.96
N ALA A 29 3.70 -50.40 23.12
CA ALA A 29 4.58 -51.06 22.15
C ALA A 29 4.26 -52.56 22.07
N ALA A 30 4.15 -53.11 20.86
CA ALA A 30 4.59 -54.46 20.48
C ALA A 30 4.37 -54.68 18.98
N GLU A 31 5.37 -55.30 18.34
CA GLU A 31 5.28 -56.11 17.11
C GLU A 31 5.33 -55.42 15.75
N GLU A 32 6.58 -55.04 15.44
CA GLU A 32 7.30 -55.53 14.26
C GLU A 32 6.83 -56.91 13.78
N SER A 33 6.18 -56.98 12.62
CA SER A 33 6.27 -58.15 11.74
C SER A 33 6.42 -57.69 10.29
N GLN A 34 7.61 -57.95 9.77
CA GLN A 34 7.92 -57.86 8.36
C GLN A 34 7.17 -58.95 7.61
N ASN A 35 6.38 -58.58 6.61
CA ASN A 35 6.03 -59.49 5.53
C ASN A 35 6.40 -58.85 4.20
N VAL A 36 7.50 -59.38 3.66
CA VAL A 36 8.06 -59.13 2.34
C VAL A 36 7.26 -59.94 1.32
N GLY A 37 6.76 -59.31 0.27
CA GLY A 37 6.26 -60.06 -0.89
C GLY A 37 5.26 -59.34 -1.79
N MET A 38 5.69 -58.29 -2.52
CA MET A 38 5.26 -58.03 -3.91
C MET A 38 6.01 -56.81 -4.48
N PRO A 39 6.67 -56.91 -5.65
CA PRO A 39 7.28 -55.77 -6.29
C PRO A 39 6.21 -54.98 -7.06
N ARG A 40 5.60 -53.99 -6.40
CA ARG A 40 4.83 -52.96 -7.10
C ARG A 40 5.71 -51.73 -7.29
N ASP A 41 6.29 -51.65 -8.49
CA ASP A 41 6.93 -50.43 -8.97
C ASP A 41 5.88 -49.34 -9.14
N ARG A 42 5.72 -48.52 -8.10
CA ARG A 42 4.82 -47.35 -8.04
C ARG A 42 5.59 -46.05 -7.92
N SER A 43 6.87 -46.06 -8.34
CA SER A 43 7.79 -44.91 -8.29
C SER A 43 7.66 -43.97 -9.50
N ARG A 44 6.88 -44.32 -10.54
CA ARG A 44 6.88 -43.58 -11.82
C ARG A 44 5.65 -42.73 -12.16
N ARG A 45 4.67 -42.54 -11.25
CA ARG A 45 3.48 -41.69 -11.54
C ARG A 45 3.13 -40.67 -10.45
N SER A 46 4.12 -40.03 -9.84
CA SER A 46 3.85 -38.88 -8.95
C SER A 46 4.73 -37.64 -9.21
N PHE A 47 5.26 -37.47 -10.42
CA PHE A 47 5.98 -36.25 -10.81
C PHE A 47 5.30 -35.40 -11.90
N ALA A 48 4.07 -35.74 -12.30
CA ALA A 48 3.32 -34.98 -13.32
C ALA A 48 2.28 -34.00 -12.75
N LYS A 49 2.37 -33.62 -11.46
CA LYS A 49 1.50 -32.59 -10.85
C LYS A 49 2.24 -31.36 -10.28
N VAL A 50 3.56 -31.28 -10.49
CA VAL A 50 4.40 -30.14 -10.03
C VAL A 50 5.02 -29.39 -11.22
N GLY A 51 4.52 -29.62 -12.45
CA GLY A 51 5.18 -29.20 -13.68
C GLY A 51 4.64 -27.94 -14.39
N VAL A 52 3.77 -27.13 -13.77
CA VAL A 52 3.16 -25.96 -14.48
C VAL A 52 3.31 -24.63 -13.74
N ILE A 53 3.85 -24.60 -12.51
CA ILE A 53 3.99 -23.34 -11.73
C ILE A 53 5.37 -22.67 -11.95
N ALA A 54 6.31 -23.33 -12.61
CA ALA A 54 7.67 -22.82 -12.81
C ALA A 54 7.88 -21.76 -13.91
N PRO A 55 7.05 -21.60 -14.98
CA PRO A 55 7.41 -20.65 -16.04
C PRO A 55 7.29 -19.18 -15.62
N VAL A 56 6.38 -18.84 -14.70
CA VAL A 56 6.14 -17.44 -14.28
C VAL A 56 7.21 -16.96 -13.30
N LEU A 57 7.74 -17.85 -12.45
CA LEU A 57 8.85 -17.51 -11.56
C LEU A 57 10.19 -17.40 -12.32
N MET A 58 10.37 -18.13 -13.43
CA MET A 58 11.56 -18.00 -14.27
C MET A 58 11.52 -16.84 -15.28
N THR A 59 10.35 -16.34 -15.68
CA THR A 59 10.27 -15.11 -16.51
C THR A 59 10.41 -13.83 -15.71
N LEU A 60 10.17 -13.83 -14.39
CA LEU A 60 10.53 -12.71 -13.51
C LEU A 60 12.04 -12.64 -13.21
N THR A 61 12.78 -13.75 -13.34
CA THR A 61 14.25 -13.77 -13.16
C THR A 61 15.01 -13.55 -14.47
N SER A 62 14.34 -13.64 -15.62
CA SER A 62 14.97 -13.60 -16.94
C SER A 62 14.71 -12.27 -17.64
N LYS A 63 15.29 -11.21 -17.07
CA LYS A 63 15.66 -9.91 -17.65
C LYS A 63 15.40 -8.81 -16.64
N THR A 64 16.47 -8.34 -16.01
CA THR A 64 16.65 -6.91 -15.73
C THR A 64 16.71 -6.16 -17.08
N ALA A 65 15.58 -6.08 -17.79
CA ALA A 65 15.41 -5.28 -19.02
C ALA A 65 14.81 -3.89 -18.72
N LEU A 66 14.69 -3.54 -17.44
CA LEU A 66 14.56 -2.18 -16.98
C LEU A 66 15.94 -1.83 -16.42
N GLY A 67 16.64 -0.88 -17.05
CA GLY A 67 18.07 -0.57 -16.88
C GLY A 67 18.53 -0.10 -15.50
N SER A 68 17.90 -0.53 -14.41
CA SER A 68 18.37 -0.29 -13.06
C SER A 68 19.71 -1.01 -12.86
N VAL A 69 20.70 -0.28 -12.33
CA VAL A 69 22.00 -0.84 -11.94
C VAL A 69 21.76 -2.14 -11.18
N TYR A 70 22.30 -3.26 -11.67
CA TYR A 70 22.08 -4.61 -11.11
C TYR A 70 22.30 -4.67 -9.59
N GLN A 71 23.21 -3.82 -9.09
CA GLN A 71 23.54 -3.63 -7.67
C GLN A 71 22.35 -3.17 -6.80
N CYS A 72 21.32 -2.55 -7.40
CA CYS A 72 20.14 -2.07 -6.69
C CYS A 72 18.99 -3.10 -6.63
N THR A 73 19.16 -4.25 -7.26
CA THR A 73 18.14 -5.32 -7.25
C THR A 73 18.32 -6.24 -6.05
N ILE A 74 17.24 -6.85 -5.55
CA ILE A 74 17.29 -7.86 -4.48
C ILE A 74 18.23 -9.01 -4.87
N SER A 75 18.23 -9.39 -6.14
CA SER A 75 19.12 -10.38 -6.72
C SER A 75 20.59 -9.95 -6.67
N GLY A 76 20.88 -8.66 -6.86
CA GLY A 76 22.22 -8.09 -6.75
C GLY A 76 22.78 -8.14 -5.32
N VAL A 77 21.93 -7.94 -4.29
CA VAL A 77 22.36 -8.03 -2.89
C VAL A 77 22.36 -9.46 -2.34
N GLN A 78 21.61 -10.39 -2.93
CA GLN A 78 21.56 -11.80 -2.54
C GLN A 78 22.50 -12.72 -3.34
N SER A 79 22.95 -12.33 -4.54
CA SER A 79 23.98 -13.09 -5.25
C SER A 79 25.32 -12.87 -4.54
N GLY A 80 25.56 -13.66 -3.49
CA GLY A 80 26.77 -13.67 -2.68
C GLY A 80 28.00 -14.18 -3.43
N ASN A 81 28.28 -13.64 -4.62
CA ASN A 81 29.61 -13.76 -5.19
C ASN A 81 30.45 -12.62 -4.60
N VAL A 82 31.39 -13.02 -3.74
CA VAL A 82 32.33 -12.23 -2.93
C VAL A 82 33.34 -11.39 -3.73
N SER A 83 32.97 -10.84 -4.88
CA SER A 83 33.75 -9.77 -5.51
C SER A 83 33.38 -8.46 -4.83
N SER A 84 34.33 -7.87 -4.10
CA SER A 84 34.23 -6.54 -3.49
C SER A 84 34.14 -5.45 -4.58
N HIS A 85 33.05 -5.42 -5.33
CA HIS A 85 32.72 -4.27 -6.13
C HIS A 85 32.13 -3.25 -5.17
N ALA A 86 33.01 -2.44 -4.56
CA ALA A 86 32.64 -1.19 -3.90
C ALA A 86 32.17 -0.17 -4.95
N GLY A 87 31.25 -0.59 -5.82
CA GLY A 87 30.50 0.31 -6.67
C GLY A 87 29.73 1.25 -5.77
N ASP A 88 29.68 2.51 -6.17
CA ASP A 88 29.01 3.55 -5.42
C ASP A 88 27.50 3.26 -5.35
N MET A 89 27.07 2.67 -4.22
CA MET A 89 25.66 2.40 -3.93
C MET A 89 24.83 3.69 -3.79
N SER A 90 25.46 4.88 -3.84
CA SER A 90 24.73 6.16 -3.93
C SER A 90 23.86 6.27 -5.19
N VAL A 91 24.18 5.50 -6.23
CA VAL A 91 23.36 5.39 -7.45
C VAL A 91 22.05 4.64 -7.18
N CYS A 92 22.03 3.75 -6.16
CA CYS A 92 20.84 3.04 -5.72
C CYS A 92 20.00 3.93 -4.79
N LYS A 93 19.30 4.90 -5.37
CA LYS A 93 18.29 5.68 -4.63
C LYS A 93 17.12 4.77 -4.27
N ALA A 94 17.13 4.28 -3.03
CA ALA A 94 15.96 3.64 -2.45
C ALA A 94 14.86 4.70 -2.33
N GLY A 95 13.70 4.44 -2.95
CA GLY A 95 12.51 5.28 -2.79
C GLY A 95 12.10 5.44 -1.34
N TYR A 96 11.23 6.40 -1.06
CA TYR A 96 10.68 6.57 0.27
C TYR A 96 9.74 5.42 0.62
N THR A 97 9.76 4.97 1.88
CA THR A 97 8.83 3.95 2.38
C THR A 97 7.46 4.55 2.69
N ALA A 98 6.45 3.71 2.87
CA ALA A 98 5.12 4.16 3.30
C ALA A 98 5.15 4.93 4.63
N SER A 99 6.02 4.56 5.60
CA SER A 99 6.14 5.33 6.86
C SER A 99 6.70 6.73 6.64
N ILE A 100 7.68 6.87 5.75
CA ILE A 100 8.26 8.17 5.40
C ILE A 100 7.24 9.06 4.68
N TRP A 101 6.47 8.50 3.73
CA TRP A 101 5.37 9.21 3.06
C TRP A 101 4.29 9.73 4.02
N ARG A 102 4.08 9.03 5.14
CA ARG A 102 3.10 9.40 6.18
C ARG A 102 3.61 10.44 7.16
N GLY A 103 4.87 10.34 7.58
CA GLY A 103 5.37 11.08 8.74
C GLY A 103 5.38 12.60 8.60
N ASN A 104 5.33 13.13 7.37
CA ASN A 104 5.55 14.56 7.11
C ASN A 104 4.43 15.22 6.28
N VAL A 105 3.29 14.55 6.06
CA VAL A 105 2.23 15.03 5.17
C VAL A 105 1.51 16.29 5.68
N ASP A 106 1.44 16.48 7.01
CA ASP A 106 0.86 17.68 7.66
C ASP A 106 1.93 18.75 7.98
N THR A 107 3.16 18.53 7.51
CA THR A 107 4.23 19.53 7.54
C THR A 107 4.26 20.28 6.20
N VAL A 108 4.57 21.58 6.26
CA VAL A 108 4.74 22.40 5.07
C VAL A 108 6.12 23.04 5.09
N ASN A 109 6.88 22.82 4.03
CA ASN A 109 8.11 23.58 3.80
C ASN A 109 7.77 24.73 2.84
N VAL A 110 7.66 25.95 3.36
CA VAL A 110 7.43 27.17 2.54
C VAL A 110 8.61 28.15 2.63
N THR A 111 9.47 28.01 3.64
CA THR A 111 10.56 28.95 3.93
C THR A 111 11.76 28.29 4.60
N THR A 112 11.56 27.28 5.43
CA THR A 112 12.62 26.59 6.17
C THR A 112 12.81 25.17 5.68
N GLN A 113 14.06 24.84 5.32
CA GLN A 113 14.57 23.50 5.01
C GLN A 113 14.35 22.51 6.16
N SER A 114 13.11 22.15 6.49
CA SER A 114 12.85 20.79 6.96
C SER A 114 13.23 19.89 5.78
N SER A 115 14.35 19.18 5.94
CA SER A 115 14.85 18.17 5.01
C SER A 115 13.99 16.90 5.01
N THR A 116 12.99 16.83 5.88
CA THR A 116 12.08 15.70 6.03
C THR A 116 11.06 15.69 4.89
N ARG A 117 11.55 15.32 3.72
CA ARG A 117 10.74 14.84 2.61
C ARG A 117 10.22 13.43 2.90
N PRO A 118 9.07 13.06 2.33
CA PRO A 118 8.19 13.87 1.50
C PRO A 118 7.14 14.64 2.32
N ASN A 119 6.86 15.90 1.98
CA ASN A 119 5.87 16.76 2.64
C ASN A 119 4.68 17.08 1.72
N ILE A 120 3.74 17.94 2.14
CA ILE A 120 2.54 18.24 1.32
C ILE A 120 2.86 18.72 -0.11
N ASN A 121 3.98 19.42 -0.33
CA ASN A 121 4.36 19.87 -1.66
C ASN A 121 4.69 18.69 -2.59
N ASP A 122 5.29 17.63 -2.04
CA ASP A 122 5.62 16.42 -2.80
C ASP A 122 4.33 15.68 -3.19
N TRP A 123 3.33 15.64 -2.31
CA TRP A 123 1.99 15.11 -2.61
C TRP A 123 1.27 15.90 -3.72
N ILE A 124 1.34 17.23 -3.66
CA ILE A 124 0.77 18.12 -4.69
C ILE A 124 1.50 17.96 -6.02
N THR A 125 2.83 17.85 -5.99
CA THR A 125 3.66 17.58 -7.18
C THR A 125 3.25 16.25 -7.80
N ALA A 126 2.96 15.25 -6.97
CA ALA A 126 2.42 13.97 -7.40
C ALA A 126 0.95 14.04 -7.85
N LYS A 127 0.30 15.21 -7.79
CA LYS A 127 -1.13 15.42 -8.10
C LYS A 127 -2.05 14.49 -7.29
N VAL A 128 -1.64 14.14 -6.07
CA VAL A 128 -2.43 13.32 -5.14
C VAL A 128 -2.81 14.18 -3.95
N ASN A 129 -4.11 14.33 -3.71
CA ASN A 129 -4.62 14.99 -2.52
C ASN A 129 -4.73 13.97 -1.37
N PRO A 130 -3.90 14.07 -0.32
CA PRO A 130 -3.94 13.11 0.79
C PRO A 130 -5.17 13.28 1.68
N PHE A 131 -5.78 14.48 1.72
CA PHE A 131 -6.82 14.82 2.70
C PHE A 131 -8.04 15.46 2.05
N ALA A 132 -9.22 15.11 2.55
CA ALA A 132 -10.39 15.93 2.26
C ALA A 132 -10.27 17.25 3.03
N VAL A 133 -10.48 18.37 2.35
CA VAL A 133 -10.41 19.72 2.95
C VAL A 133 -11.75 20.42 2.80
N GLU A 134 -12.20 21.02 3.89
CA GLU A 134 -13.34 21.91 3.98
C GLU A 134 -12.83 23.34 4.14
N LYS A 135 -13.26 24.23 3.25
CA LYS A 135 -13.05 25.68 3.36
C LYS A 135 -14.40 26.33 3.61
N SER A 136 -14.54 27.10 4.68
CA SER A 136 -15.80 27.79 5.00
C SER A 136 -15.60 29.25 5.37
N TRP A 137 -16.57 30.09 5.03
CA TRP A 137 -16.58 31.52 5.34
C TRP A 137 -18.01 32.03 5.51
N SER A 138 -18.16 33.20 6.13
CA SER A 138 -19.44 33.89 6.28
C SER A 138 -19.58 35.05 5.29
N GLY A 139 -20.73 35.15 4.61
CA GLY A 139 -21.04 36.23 3.66
C GLY A 139 -19.91 36.53 2.67
N ASN A 140 -19.54 37.80 2.58
CA ASN A 140 -18.42 38.28 1.73
C ASN A 140 -17.08 38.36 2.49
N SER A 141 -16.93 37.63 3.59
CA SER A 141 -15.70 37.63 4.40
C SER A 141 -14.52 37.02 3.64
N THR A 142 -13.34 37.62 3.81
CA THR A 142 -12.05 37.06 3.40
C THR A 142 -11.44 36.13 4.45
N ASN A 143 -12.07 36.01 5.62
CA ASN A 143 -11.61 35.13 6.69
C ASN A 143 -12.17 33.72 6.48
N PHE A 144 -11.27 32.80 6.15
CA PHE A 144 -11.60 31.40 5.90
C PHE A 144 -11.27 30.53 7.11
N THR A 145 -12.21 29.66 7.48
CA THR A 145 -11.97 28.56 8.39
C THR A 145 -11.74 27.30 7.59
N TYR A 146 -10.59 26.65 7.81
CA TYR A 146 -10.25 25.39 7.19
C TYR A 146 -10.44 24.23 8.16
N LYS A 147 -11.02 23.14 7.69
CA LYS A 147 -10.96 21.84 8.33
C LYS A 147 -10.39 20.84 7.35
N TYR A 148 -9.66 19.86 7.84
CA TYR A 148 -9.18 18.77 7.01
C TYR A 148 -9.43 17.45 7.70
N ASN A 149 -9.55 16.42 6.89
CA ASN A 149 -9.88 15.11 7.35
C ASN A 149 -8.60 14.33 7.70
N LYS A 150 -8.38 14.08 8.99
CA LYS A 150 -7.25 13.30 9.48
C LYS A 150 -7.72 11.89 9.82
N TYR A 151 -7.08 10.91 9.21
CA TYR A 151 -7.26 9.49 9.52
C TYR A 151 -6.55 9.16 10.82
N THR A 152 -7.29 8.65 11.81
CA THR A 152 -6.73 8.15 13.07
C THR A 152 -6.66 6.63 13.10
N SER A 153 -7.51 5.94 12.34
CA SER A 153 -7.46 4.50 12.07
C SER A 153 -8.07 4.19 10.69
N GLU A 154 -8.08 2.91 10.29
CA GLU A 154 -8.54 2.46 8.96
C GLU A 154 -9.94 2.95 8.63
N SER A 155 -10.79 2.98 9.66
CA SER A 155 -12.20 3.36 9.58
C SER A 155 -12.51 4.66 10.33
N ALA A 156 -11.57 5.21 11.09
CA ALA A 156 -11.79 6.42 11.89
C ALA A 156 -11.24 7.66 11.20
N VAL A 157 -12.17 8.57 10.94
CA VAL A 157 -12.03 9.74 10.09
C VAL A 157 -12.50 10.92 10.92
N SER A 158 -11.61 11.85 11.25
CA SER A 158 -11.95 13.01 12.08
C SER A 158 -11.64 14.31 11.36
N TRP A 159 -12.64 15.21 11.34
CA TRP A 159 -12.44 16.56 10.85
C TRP A 159 -11.72 17.40 11.89
N VAL A 160 -10.47 17.74 11.59
CA VAL A 160 -9.62 18.59 12.42
C VAL A 160 -9.68 20.01 11.89
N THR A 161 -9.96 20.98 12.76
CA THR A 161 -9.84 22.40 12.42
C THR A 161 -8.36 22.75 12.29
N ALA A 162 -7.96 23.33 11.16
CA ALA A 162 -6.60 23.80 10.96
C ALA A 162 -6.34 25.02 11.85
N SER A 163 -5.54 24.85 12.91
CA SER A 163 -5.25 25.88 13.90
C SER A 163 -3.80 26.36 13.87
N THR A 164 -2.88 25.55 13.33
CA THR A 164 -1.48 25.94 13.20
C THR A 164 -1.19 26.55 11.83
N PRO A 165 -0.17 27.44 11.71
CA PRO A 165 0.22 28.00 10.41
C PRO A 165 0.52 26.94 9.34
N ALA A 166 1.16 25.82 9.73
CA ALA A 166 1.44 24.71 8.84
C ALA A 166 0.15 24.05 8.32
N GLN A 167 -0.81 23.75 9.20
CA GLN A 167 -2.08 23.15 8.79
C GLN A 167 -2.90 24.08 7.89
N ILE A 168 -2.96 25.36 8.22
CA ILE A 168 -3.67 26.37 7.41
C ILE A 168 -3.04 26.43 6.02
N LYS A 169 -1.71 26.48 5.94
CA LYS A 169 -0.98 26.53 4.67
C LYS A 169 -1.16 25.26 3.85
N MET A 170 -1.12 24.09 4.48
CA MET A 170 -1.42 22.79 3.84
C MET A 170 -2.83 22.82 3.21
N CYS A 171 -3.83 23.28 3.95
CA CYS A 171 -5.19 23.40 3.44
C CYS A 171 -5.28 24.39 2.26
N GLN A 172 -4.63 25.56 2.37
CA GLN A 172 -4.57 26.54 1.28
C GLN A 172 -3.96 25.93 0.00
N LEU A 173 -2.84 25.23 0.14
CA LEU A 173 -2.17 24.56 -0.97
C LEU A 173 -3.08 23.51 -1.63
N ILE A 174 -3.78 22.70 -0.84
CA ILE A 174 -4.77 21.72 -1.35
C ILE A 174 -5.89 22.45 -2.10
N THR A 175 -6.52 23.47 -1.49
CA THR A 175 -7.63 24.20 -2.14
C THR A 175 -7.21 24.96 -3.39
N GLY A 176 -5.93 25.32 -3.52
CA GLY A 176 -5.38 25.97 -4.72
C GLY A 176 -4.94 24.99 -5.82
N SER A 177 -4.71 23.72 -5.48
CA SER A 177 -4.13 22.73 -6.41
C SER A 177 -5.13 21.69 -6.91
N PHE A 178 -6.23 21.49 -6.19
CA PHE A 178 -7.22 20.47 -6.51
C PHE A 178 -8.60 21.08 -6.79
N PRO A 179 -9.39 20.49 -7.71
CA PRO A 179 -10.70 21.00 -8.04
C PRO A 179 -11.66 20.85 -6.85
N ARG A 180 -12.54 21.83 -6.69
CA ARG A 180 -13.64 21.78 -5.74
C ARG A 180 -14.62 20.67 -6.15
N THR A 181 -14.91 19.76 -5.22
CA THR A 181 -15.83 18.64 -5.43
C THR A 181 -17.27 19.02 -5.11
N SER A 182 -17.48 19.87 -4.11
CA SER A 182 -18.82 20.39 -3.81
C SER A 182 -18.77 21.80 -3.19
N SER A 183 -19.89 22.52 -3.32
CA SER A 183 -20.10 23.82 -2.70
C SER A 183 -21.52 23.85 -2.13
N GLN A 184 -21.66 24.32 -0.90
CA GLN A 184 -22.93 24.41 -0.19
C GLN A 184 -23.03 25.78 0.48
N THR A 185 -24.18 26.41 0.35
CA THR A 185 -24.49 27.68 0.99
C THR A 185 -25.61 27.46 2.00
N PHE A 186 -25.38 27.89 3.25
CA PHE A 186 -26.26 27.72 4.39
C PHE A 186 -26.81 29.08 4.84
N ASN A 187 -27.90 29.02 5.61
CA ASN A 187 -28.50 30.19 6.28
C ASN A 187 -28.75 31.36 5.33
N ASN A 188 -29.45 31.10 4.23
CA ASN A 188 -29.86 32.12 3.26
C ASN A 188 -28.68 32.96 2.69
N GLY A 189 -27.54 32.33 2.40
CA GLY A 189 -26.35 33.03 1.88
C GLY A 189 -25.31 33.41 2.92
N THR A 190 -25.63 33.27 4.22
CA THR A 190 -24.77 33.78 5.30
C THR A 190 -23.50 32.95 5.50
N ARG A 191 -23.49 31.68 5.11
CA ARG A 191 -22.29 30.83 5.24
C ARG A 191 -22.11 29.97 4.00
N THR A 192 -20.92 29.99 3.43
CA THR A 192 -20.57 29.09 2.32
C THR A 192 -19.49 28.11 2.77
N LYS A 193 -19.61 26.89 2.27
CA LYS A 193 -18.70 25.77 2.49
C LYS A 193 -18.31 25.18 1.14
N GLU A 194 -17.03 24.94 0.96
CA GLU A 194 -16.48 24.22 -0.18
C GLU A 194 -15.77 22.97 0.32
N ILE A 195 -15.93 21.87 -0.42
CA ILE A 195 -15.27 20.60 -0.15
C ILE A 195 -14.35 20.25 -1.31
N TYR A 196 -13.13 19.88 -0.96
CA TYR A 196 -12.08 19.39 -1.85
C TYR A 196 -11.79 17.95 -1.42
N ALA A 197 -12.27 16.98 -2.19
CA ALA A 197 -12.16 15.57 -1.80
C ALA A 197 -10.71 15.07 -1.87
N ALA A 198 -10.37 14.13 -0.98
CA ALA A 198 -9.12 13.37 -1.10
C ALA A 198 -9.12 12.57 -2.40
N THR A 199 -7.95 12.40 -3.00
CA THR A 199 -7.78 11.53 -4.17
C THR A 199 -8.10 10.10 -3.77
N THR A 200 -8.93 9.41 -4.55
CA THR A 200 -9.24 8.00 -4.31
C THR A 200 -8.21 7.11 -4.98
N PHE A 201 -7.96 5.92 -4.42
CA PHE A 201 -7.06 4.97 -5.06
C PHE A 201 -7.56 4.61 -6.47
N ALA A 202 -8.88 4.40 -6.61
CA ALA A 202 -9.52 4.10 -7.88
C ALA A 202 -9.34 5.21 -8.93
N SER A 203 -9.34 6.49 -8.53
CA SER A 203 -9.11 7.60 -9.48
C SER A 203 -7.69 7.64 -10.05
N VAL A 204 -6.71 7.01 -9.39
CA VAL A 204 -5.32 6.96 -9.86
C VAL A 204 -5.07 5.69 -10.67
N PHE A 205 -5.48 4.53 -10.14
CA PHE A 205 -5.14 3.23 -10.70
C PHE A 205 -6.22 2.63 -11.61
N GLY A 206 -7.41 3.24 -11.71
CA GLY A 206 -8.50 2.72 -12.54
C GLY A 206 -9.02 1.37 -12.05
N SER A 207 -9.52 1.32 -10.81
CA SER A 207 -10.15 0.10 -10.27
C SER A 207 -11.65 0.05 -10.60
N THR A 208 -12.14 -1.16 -10.90
CA THR A 208 -13.58 -1.47 -10.97
C THR A 208 -14.21 -1.68 -9.59
N SER A 209 -13.41 -1.78 -8.53
CA SER A 209 -13.95 -1.91 -7.17
C SER A 209 -14.60 -0.60 -6.72
N SER A 210 -15.86 -0.68 -6.30
CA SER A 210 -16.65 0.42 -5.72
C SER A 210 -16.11 0.97 -4.40
N THR A 211 -14.89 0.58 -4.02
CA THR A 211 -14.28 0.94 -2.76
C THR A 211 -13.95 2.42 -2.75
N THR A 212 -14.58 3.17 -1.84
CA THR A 212 -14.36 4.59 -1.58
C THR A 212 -13.02 4.89 -0.88
N THR A 213 -12.08 3.93 -0.91
CA THR A 213 -10.78 4.02 -0.23
C THR A 213 -9.96 5.15 -0.82
N THR A 214 -9.54 6.08 0.04
CA THR A 214 -8.65 7.16 -0.39
C THR A 214 -7.26 6.63 -0.69
N PHE A 215 -6.52 7.35 -1.52
CA PHE A 215 -5.13 7.02 -1.83
C PHE A 215 -4.30 6.97 -0.54
N PHE A 216 -4.54 7.91 0.38
CA PHE A 216 -3.87 7.94 1.68
C PHE A 216 -4.22 6.72 2.55
N GLN A 217 -5.48 6.28 2.57
CA GLN A 217 -5.87 5.05 3.28
C GLN A 217 -5.20 3.81 2.69
N ALA A 218 -5.15 3.70 1.35
CA ALA A 218 -4.48 2.59 0.67
C ALA A 218 -2.98 2.56 0.99
N LEU A 219 -2.34 3.72 1.12
CA LEU A 219 -0.96 3.82 1.58
C LEU A 219 -0.79 3.43 3.07
N PHE A 220 -1.74 3.80 3.94
CA PHE A 220 -1.58 3.74 5.39
C PHE A 220 -1.94 2.38 6.00
N TYR A 221 -3.10 1.83 5.65
CA TYR A 221 -3.70 0.67 6.33
C TYR A 221 -3.50 -0.64 5.57
N LEU A 222 -3.02 -0.53 4.33
CA LEU A 222 -2.70 -1.67 3.47
C LEU A 222 -1.18 -1.78 3.13
N PRO A 223 -0.23 -1.42 4.04
CA PRO A 223 1.10 -0.97 3.64
C PRO A 223 2.12 -2.06 3.22
N SER A 224 1.82 -3.36 3.33
CA SER A 224 2.82 -4.40 3.01
C SER A 224 2.30 -5.77 2.55
N ALA A 225 1.07 -6.15 2.89
CA ALA A 225 0.48 -7.41 2.41
C ALA A 225 -0.49 -7.22 1.23
N ASP A 226 -0.94 -5.99 0.98
CA ASP A 226 -1.87 -5.67 -0.10
C ASP A 226 -1.13 -4.89 -1.19
N LEU A 227 -1.30 -5.36 -2.42
CA LEU A 227 -0.72 -4.78 -3.64
C LEU A 227 -0.99 -3.27 -3.74
N ARG A 228 -2.10 -2.76 -3.17
CA ARG A 228 -2.46 -1.34 -3.20
C ARG A 228 -1.50 -0.44 -2.43
N GLY A 229 -1.04 -0.84 -1.26
CA GLY A 229 -0.09 -0.05 -0.47
C GLY A 229 1.25 0.05 -1.16
N ALA A 230 1.78 -1.09 -1.62
CA ALA A 230 3.03 -1.14 -2.38
C ALA A 230 2.95 -0.33 -3.69
N ALA A 231 1.86 -0.46 -4.45
CA ALA A 231 1.64 0.31 -5.66
C ALA A 231 1.57 1.82 -5.37
N SER A 232 0.91 2.23 -4.28
CA SER A 232 0.83 3.63 -3.87
C SER A 232 2.22 4.22 -3.59
N VAL A 233 3.07 3.50 -2.85
CA VAL A 233 4.46 3.91 -2.57
C VAL A 233 5.26 4.06 -3.87
N ASN A 234 5.23 3.03 -4.72
CA ASN A 234 5.98 3.03 -5.97
C ASN A 234 5.52 4.14 -6.91
N TYR A 235 4.21 4.39 -6.98
CA TYR A 235 3.63 5.45 -7.79
C TYR A 235 4.10 6.84 -7.34
N LEU A 236 4.06 7.11 -6.03
CA LEU A 236 4.53 8.37 -5.48
C LEU A 236 6.04 8.56 -5.69
N ASN A 237 6.85 7.52 -5.48
CA ASN A 237 8.29 7.57 -5.71
C ASN A 237 8.64 7.76 -7.19
N ALA A 238 7.90 7.14 -8.11
CA ALA A 238 8.05 7.30 -9.55
C ALA A 238 7.71 8.74 -9.99
N LEU A 239 6.63 9.33 -9.45
CA LEU A 239 6.26 10.72 -9.76
C LEU A 239 7.28 11.75 -9.29
N LEU A 240 7.96 11.47 -8.18
CA LEU A 240 9.07 12.31 -7.71
C LEU A 240 10.39 12.02 -8.44
N GLY A 241 10.44 11.04 -9.34
CA GLY A 241 11.67 10.61 -10.01
C GLY A 241 12.72 10.06 -9.06
N VAL A 242 12.31 9.52 -7.91
CA VAL A 242 13.24 8.95 -6.91
C VAL A 242 13.69 7.56 -7.35
N ILE A 243 12.81 6.80 -7.99
CA ILE A 243 13.14 5.53 -8.63
C ILE A 243 13.49 5.83 -10.08
N PRO A 244 14.76 5.67 -10.49
CA PRO A 244 15.13 5.83 -11.89
C PRO A 244 14.43 4.76 -12.74
N ASP A 245 14.13 5.12 -13.99
CA ASP A 245 13.68 4.19 -15.05
C ASP A 245 12.28 3.58 -14.89
N ILE A 246 11.49 4.00 -13.89
CA ILE A 246 10.09 3.57 -13.76
C ILE A 246 9.20 4.81 -13.73
N SER A 247 8.37 4.96 -14.77
CA SER A 247 7.35 5.99 -14.82
C SER A 247 6.14 5.62 -13.95
N ALA A 248 5.43 6.65 -13.47
CA ALA A 248 4.22 6.46 -12.70
C ALA A 248 3.12 5.67 -13.46
N GLU A 249 3.10 5.81 -14.79
CA GLU A 249 2.15 5.09 -15.65
C GLU A 249 2.50 3.60 -15.79
N GLU A 250 3.78 3.25 -15.80
CA GLU A 250 4.21 1.85 -15.75
C GLU A 250 3.84 1.20 -14.42
N VAL A 251 3.97 1.93 -13.29
CA VAL A 251 3.50 1.43 -11.99
C VAL A 251 2.01 1.11 -12.02
N LYS A 252 1.18 1.95 -12.65
CA LYS A 252 -0.26 1.66 -12.80
C LYS A 252 -0.51 0.41 -13.63
N LYS A 253 0.16 0.27 -14.78
CA LYS A 253 0.04 -0.90 -15.66
C LYS A 253 0.43 -2.18 -14.94
N LEU A 254 1.54 -2.17 -14.19
CA LEU A 254 2.00 -3.29 -13.40
C LEU A 254 1.00 -3.65 -12.29
N TYR A 255 0.44 -2.66 -11.60
CA TYR A 255 -0.61 -2.90 -10.61
C TYR A 255 -1.85 -3.55 -11.24
N LEU A 256 -2.33 -3.03 -12.36
CA LEU A 256 -3.49 -3.58 -13.09
C LEU A 256 -3.25 -5.01 -13.57
N LEU A 257 -2.05 -5.30 -14.08
CA LEU A 257 -1.64 -6.65 -14.46
C LEU A 257 -1.61 -7.59 -13.26
N ALA A 258 -1.07 -7.14 -12.12
CA ALA A 258 -0.98 -7.94 -10.91
C ALA A 258 -2.35 -8.31 -10.34
N ILE A 259 -3.31 -7.38 -10.29
CA ILE A 259 -4.66 -7.68 -9.79
C ILE A 259 -5.44 -8.60 -10.74
N ASN A 260 -5.30 -8.42 -12.06
CA ASN A 260 -6.01 -9.25 -13.05
C ASN A 260 -5.45 -10.67 -13.08
N SER A 261 -4.13 -10.83 -12.96
CA SER A 261 -3.51 -12.15 -12.87
C SER A 261 -3.81 -12.86 -11.56
N ALA A 262 -3.79 -12.17 -10.42
CA ALA A 262 -4.15 -12.76 -9.13
C ALA A 262 -5.57 -13.37 -9.12
N ASN A 263 -6.51 -12.74 -9.83
CA ASN A 263 -7.86 -13.26 -9.98
C ASN A 263 -7.90 -14.48 -10.91
N ALA A 264 -7.18 -14.46 -12.03
CA ALA A 264 -7.11 -15.56 -13.00
C ALA A 264 -6.38 -16.82 -12.49
N PHE A 265 -5.53 -16.70 -11.46
CA PHE A 265 -4.88 -17.85 -10.84
C PHE A 265 -5.75 -18.52 -9.76
N ASN A 266 -6.62 -17.76 -9.08
CA ASN A 266 -7.49 -18.28 -8.03
C ASN A 266 -8.74 -19.00 -8.56
N ASP A 267 -9.17 -18.71 -9.78
CA ASP A 267 -10.31 -19.40 -10.41
C ASP A 267 -9.91 -20.69 -11.16
N GLY A 268 -8.60 -21.00 -11.21
CA GLY A 268 -8.07 -22.17 -11.92
C GLY A 268 -8.32 -22.14 -13.44
N SER A 269 -8.71 -20.98 -13.99
CA SER A 269 -9.24 -20.83 -15.33
C SER A 269 -8.45 -19.82 -16.17
N MET A 270 -7.12 -19.85 -16.09
CA MET A 270 -6.32 -19.38 -17.24
C MET A 270 -6.37 -20.44 -18.35
N LEU A 271 -7.57 -20.68 -18.88
CA LEU A 271 -7.78 -21.43 -20.11
C LEU A 271 -7.44 -20.50 -21.28
N ILE A 272 -6.21 -20.59 -21.77
CA ILE A 272 -5.91 -20.09 -23.11
C ILE A 272 -6.59 -21.06 -24.09
N SER A 273 -7.86 -20.81 -24.40
CA SER A 273 -8.73 -21.72 -25.17
C SER A 273 -8.40 -21.77 -26.67
N ASN A 274 -7.39 -21.01 -27.10
CA ASN A 274 -7.06 -20.74 -28.48
C ASN A 274 -5.53 -20.74 -28.62
N SER A 275 -4.98 -21.65 -29.44
CA SER A 275 -3.54 -21.80 -29.70
C SER A 275 -2.89 -20.57 -30.34
N GLU A 276 -3.67 -19.78 -31.08
CA GLU A 276 -3.24 -18.56 -31.77
C GLU A 276 -3.16 -17.38 -30.80
N ALA A 277 -4.08 -17.28 -29.82
CA ALA A 277 -4.00 -16.31 -28.73
C ALA A 277 -2.83 -16.62 -27.79
N ALA A 278 -2.52 -17.90 -27.57
CA ALA A 278 -1.32 -18.31 -26.85
C ALA A 278 -0.03 -17.89 -27.58
N LYS A 279 0.01 -18.07 -28.91
CA LYS A 279 1.12 -17.63 -29.76
C LYS A 279 1.30 -16.13 -29.76
N GLU A 280 0.23 -15.35 -29.93
CA GLU A 280 0.27 -13.88 -29.88
C GLU A 280 0.78 -13.38 -28.52
N LEU A 281 0.29 -13.98 -27.42
CA LEU A 281 0.76 -13.65 -26.08
C LEU A 281 2.26 -13.97 -25.90
N LEU A 282 2.71 -15.14 -26.37
CA LEU A 282 4.12 -15.55 -26.34
C LEU A 282 5.02 -14.66 -27.21
N ILE A 283 4.54 -14.23 -28.38
CA ILE A 283 5.26 -13.31 -29.28
C ILE A 283 5.37 -11.92 -28.63
N SER A 284 4.32 -11.45 -27.95
CA SER A 284 4.34 -10.15 -27.25
C SER A 284 5.24 -10.10 -26.01
N LEU A 285 5.54 -11.27 -25.42
CA LEU A 285 6.36 -11.41 -24.21
C LEU A 285 7.86 -11.60 -24.49
N VAL A 286 8.24 -11.83 -25.75
CA VAL A 286 9.64 -11.91 -26.18
C VAL A 286 10.01 -10.57 -26.85
N PRO A 287 10.88 -9.73 -26.25
CA PRO A 287 11.35 -8.53 -26.92
C PRO A 287 12.17 -8.95 -28.15
N GLY A 288 11.81 -8.43 -29.32
CA GLY A 288 12.59 -8.54 -30.56
C GLY A 288 13.95 -7.87 -30.46
#